data_AF-A0A9D1MAH4-F1
#
_entry.id   AF-A0A9D1MAH4-F1
#
_cell.length_a   1.000
_cell.length_b   1.000
_cell.length_c   1.000
_cell.angle_alpha   90.00
_cell.angle_beta   90.00
_cell.angle_gamma   90.00
#
_symmetry.space_group_name_H-M   'P 1'
#
loop_
_entity.id
_entity.type
_entity.pdbx_description
1 polymer ?
#
loop_
_entity_poly.entity_id
_entity_poly.type
_entity_poly.pdbx_seq_one_letter_code
_entity_poly.pdbx_strand_id
1 'polypeptide(L)' 'MAVFRINKTRDYTVMSNHHLRNTSLSLKAKGLLSLMLSLPDNWDYTTKGLASICKDGIDSIC' A
#
# COMPACT_ATOMS: atom_id res chain seq x y z
N MET A 1 -23.80 -3.10 2.63
CA MET A 1 -22.36 -3.37 2.39
C MET A 1 -22.01 -4.70 3.06
N ALA A 2 -21.81 -5.76 2.29
CA ALA A 2 -21.49 -7.07 2.86
C ALA A 2 -20.00 -7.12 3.23
N VAL A 3 -19.69 -7.32 4.51
CA VAL A 3 -18.31 -7.45 4.99
C VAL A 3 -17.93 -8.93 4.89
N PHE A 4 -17.19 -9.28 3.84
CA PHE A 4 -16.60 -10.61 3.72
C PHE A 4 -15.32 -10.67 4.57
N ARG A 5 -15.33 -11.51 5.60
CA ARG A 5 -14.16 -11.79 6.43
C ARG A 5 -13.53 -13.10 5.97
N ILE A 6 -12.38 -13.01 5.31
CA ILE A 6 -11.60 -14.16 4.85
C ILE A 6 -10.45 -14.32 5.84
N ASN A 7 -10.32 -15.52 6.43
CA ASN A 7 -9.17 -15.85 7.24
C ASN A 7 -7.99 -16.19 6.31
N LYS A 8 -7.14 -15.21 6.03
CA LYS A 8 -5.89 -15.41 5.28
C LYS A 8 -4.80 -15.75 6.29
N THR A 9 -4.25 -16.96 6.20
CA THR A 9 -3.17 -17.45 7.07
C THR A 9 -1.78 -17.30 6.46
N ARG A 10 -1.69 -16.88 5.18
CA ARG A 10 -0.44 -16.69 4.42
C ARG A 10 -0.55 -15.47 3.49
N ASP A 11 0.60 -14.89 3.14
CA ASP A 11 0.74 -13.81 2.16
C ASP A 11 -0.06 -12.53 2.48
N TYR A 12 -0.05 -12.10 3.75
CA TYR A 12 -0.67 -10.85 4.17
C TYR A 12 0.34 -9.96 4.91
N THR A 13 0.23 -8.66 4.68
CA THR A 13 1.03 -7.65 5.37
C THR A 13 0.28 -7.16 6.60
N VAL A 14 0.90 -7.28 7.77
CA VAL A 14 0.41 -6.63 8.99
C VAL A 14 0.93 -5.19 9.00
N MET A 15 0.03 -4.23 9.02
CA MET A 15 0.36 -2.80 9.08
C MET A 15 -0.35 -2.14 10.27
N SER A 16 0.22 -1.08 10.83
CA SER A 16 -0.37 -0.39 11.99
C SER A 16 -1.67 0.33 11.63
N ASN A 17 -2.65 0.31 12.52
CA ASN A 17 -3.88 1.08 12.30
C ASN A 17 -3.66 2.59 12.43
N HIS A 18 -2.53 3.05 12.98
CA HIS A 18 -2.26 4.46 13.20
C HIS A 18 -2.30 5.27 11.90
N HIS A 19 -1.56 4.83 10.87
CA HIS A 19 -1.54 5.51 9.57
C HIS A 19 -2.86 5.31 8.78
N LEU A 20 -3.57 4.20 8.97
CA LEU A 20 -4.89 4.00 8.36
C LEU A 20 -5.95 4.96 8.92
N ARG A 21 -5.89 5.26 10.22
CA ARG A 21 -6.83 6.15 10.91
C ARG A 21 -6.44 7.62 10.86
N ASN A 22 -5.21 7.93 10.43
CA ASN A 22 -4.75 9.30 10.31
C ASN A 22 -5.54 10.05 9.21
N THR A 23 -6.21 11.14 9.57
CA THR A 23 -7.00 11.98 8.66
C THR A 23 -6.16 12.94 7.83
N SER A 24 -4.91 13.21 8.21
CA SER A 24 -4.00 14.04 7.41
C SER A 24 -3.40 13.31 6.21
N LEU A 25 -3.48 11.98 6.19
CA LEU A 25 -3.00 11.14 5.09
C LEU A 25 -4.10 10.92 4.05
N SER A 26 -3.76 11.19 2.79
CA SER A 26 -4.64 10.88 1.66
C SER A 26 -4.82 9.37 1.50
N LEU A 27 -5.95 8.93 0.93
CA LEU A 27 -6.16 7.51 0.62
C LEU A 27 -5.09 6.97 -0.33
N LYS A 28 -4.59 7.80 -1.26
CA LYS A 28 -3.46 7.45 -2.14
C LYS A 28 -2.19 7.15 -1.33
N ALA A 29 -1.82 8.04 -0.40
CA ALA A 29 -0.65 7.84 0.45
C ALA A 29 -0.77 6.59 1.36
N LYS A 30 -1.97 6.33 1.91
CA LYS A 30 -2.24 5.10 2.68
C LYS A 30 -2.10 3.85 1.81
N GLY A 31 -2.61 3.89 0.58
CA GLY A 31 -2.50 2.82 -0.40
C GLY A 31 -1.04 2.57 -0.78
N LEU A 32 -0.27 3.63 -1.05
CA LEU A 32 1.14 3.54 -1.39
C LEU A 32 1.96 2.90 -0.25
N LEU A 33 1.74 3.34 0.99
CA LEU A 33 2.40 2.75 2.15
C LEU A 33 2.05 1.26 2.30
N SER A 34 0.79 0.88 2.09
CA SER A 34 0.39 -0.53 2.13
C SER A 34 1.08 -1.37 1.06
N LEU A 35 1.29 -0.80 -0.14
CA LEU A 35 2.02 -1.46 -1.22
C LEU A 35 3.50 -1.60 -0.85
N MET A 36 4.14 -0.54 -0.38
CA MET A 36 5.54 -0.54 0.04
C MET A 36 5.83 -1.60 1.12
N LEU A 37 4.92 -1.81 2.07
CA LEU A 37 5.04 -2.81 3.14
C LEU A 37 4.76 -4.25 2.67
N SER A 38 4.13 -4.43 1.50
CA SER A 38 3.88 -5.75 0.91
C SER A 38 5.02 -6.25 0.03
N LEU A 39 5.95 -5.37 -0.33
CA LEU A 39 7.08 -5.68 -1.20
C LEU A 39 8.24 -6.26 -0.39
N PRO A 40 9.06 -7.13 -1.01
CA PRO A 40 10.23 -7.71 -0.34
C PRO A 40 11.30 -6.64 -0.04
N ASP A 41 12.14 -6.86 0.97
CA ASP A 41 13.18 -5.90 1.38
C ASP A 41 14.17 -5.53 0.27
N ASN A 42 14.35 -6.40 -0.73
CA ASN A 42 15.21 -6.16 -1.89
C ASN A 42 14.49 -5.44 -3.05
N TRP A 43 13.31 -4.86 -2.80
CA TRP A 43 12.56 -4.17 -3.84
C TRP A 43 13.14 -2.79 -4.13
N ASP A 44 13.19 -2.43 -5.41
CA ASP A 44 13.58 -1.09 -5.86
C ASP A 44 12.50 -0.06 -5.51
N TYR A 45 12.66 0.64 -4.39
CA TYR A 45 11.81 1.76 -3.94
C TYR A 45 11.94 3.03 -4.81
N THR A 46 12.45 2.90 -6.04
CA THR A 46 12.50 4.01 -6.99
C THR A 46 11.08 4.38 -7.43
N THR A 47 10.85 5.66 -7.70
CA THR A 47 9.56 6.15 -8.20
C THR A 47 9.14 5.46 -9.50
N LYS A 48 10.11 5.05 -10.34
CA LYS A 48 9.88 4.27 -11.56
C LYS A 48 9.43 2.84 -11.27
N GLY A 49 10.06 2.16 -10.30
CA GLY A 49 9.68 0.79 -9.90
C GLY A 49 8.31 0.75 -9.22
N LEU A 50 7.96 1.79 -8.47
CA LEU A 50 6.64 1.91 -7.87
C LEU A 50 5.57 2.26 -8.91
N ALA A 51 5.89 3.14 -9.85
CA ALA A 51 4.98 3.52 -10.95
C ALA A 51 4.71 2.39 -11.94
N SER A 52 5.59 1.38 -12.04
CA SER A 52 5.34 0.21 -12.89
C SER A 52 4.29 -0.73 -12.30
N ILE A 53 4.11 -0.72 -10.97
CA ILE A 53 3.08 -1.50 -10.27
C ILE A 53 1.76 -0.71 -10.21
N CYS A 54 1.84 0.60 -9.93
CA CYS A 54 0.67 1.46 -9.82
C CYS A 54 0.16 1.88 -11.20
N LYS A 55 -1.08 1.52 -11.54
CA LYS A 55 -1.77 2.00 -12.75
C LYS A 55 -1.88 3.52 -12.82
N ASP A 56 -1.82 4.19 -11.67
CA ASP A 56 -1.89 5.65 -11.56
C ASP A 56 -0.61 6.38 -12.04
N GLY A 57 0.45 5.65 -12.40
CA GLY A 57 1.69 6.21 -12.93
C GLY A 57 2.50 7.04 -11.93
N ILE A 58 3.56 7.68 -12.44
CA ILE A 58 4.52 8.47 -11.62
C ILE A 58 3.84 9.69 -10.99
N ASP A 59 2.83 10.25 -11.67
CA ASP A 59 2.12 11.46 -11.24
C ASP A 59 1.38 11.28 -9.91
N SER A 60 0.91 10.06 -9.61
CA SER A 60 0.26 9.78 -8.31
C SER A 60 1.22 9.48 -7.15
N ILE A 61 2.51 9.39 -7.43
CA ILE A 61 3.55 9.15 -6.42
C ILE A 61 4.19 10.48 -5.97
N CYS A 62 4.06 11.55 -6.78
CA CYS A 62 4.62 12.88 -6.50
C CYS A 62 3.66 13.78 -5.70
#